data_AF-A0A1Z8Y371-F1
#
_entry.id   AF-A0A1Z8Y371-F1
#
_cell.length_a   1.000
_cell.length_b   1.000
_cell.length_c   1.000
_cell.angle_alpha   90.00
_cell.angle_beta   90.00
_cell.angle_gamma   90.00
#
_symmetry.space_group_name_H-M   'P 1'
#
loop_
_entity.id
_entity.type
_entity.pdbx_description
1 polymer ?
#
loop_
_entity_poly.entity_id
_entity_poly.type
_entity_poly.pdbx_seq_one_letter_code
_entity_poly.pdbx_strand_id
1 'polypeptide(L)'
;MRSTHRSLDRRRAGVLLHLTSLPGPHGIGDLGRPASRFMKWLETSGWDLWQVLPIGPIGKGDSPYSSASSFAIEPLLVSLEGLVDEGLLAPSALRAPTSLKTRIRADYSGARRFKAPRWDTAFEAFTELRRDRSRSYLGFLERSEHWLGPWCRWAAEHRGGDEDFHAFQQFILEGQWKQLRTEARRRRISLFGDLPIFVPMESADVESNPKLFQLERNGRPRLVSGTPPDSFSRNGQLWGHPQYRWPEHRRSEYRWWIERIRRQFQLFDLVRIDHFIGLLHAWMIPGNARSARGGQWRKVPGRELLEAIHAELPDCALVAEDLGRVTPAVRKLRDDFALPGMFLLQHAFDTDGGPALPHALPEHSVAYTGTHDNDTTVSWWKGLPPSTRQRITEYGGSPTRGPHELMTRLVMSSRANLGIIPMQDLLGLDGKSRMNIPGKPSGNWRWRLGKGMLDIRVARRMNRLAAVTGRLT
;
A
#
# COMPACT_ATOMS: atom_id res chain seq x y z
N MET A 1 -28.59 -1.32 -9.39
CA MET A 1 -27.46 -1.25 -8.45
C MET A 1 -26.45 -2.29 -8.88
N ARG A 2 -25.16 -1.94 -8.95
CA ARG A 2 -24.11 -2.91 -9.33
C ARG A 2 -23.94 -3.96 -8.23
N SER A 3 -23.62 -5.19 -8.59
CA SER A 3 -23.33 -6.24 -7.62
C SER A 3 -21.95 -6.02 -7.01
N THR A 4 -21.86 -6.22 -5.72
CA THR A 4 -20.61 -6.27 -4.96
C THR A 4 -19.78 -7.47 -5.38
N HIS A 5 -18.45 -7.32 -5.35
CA HIS A 5 -17.55 -8.43 -5.67
C HIS A 5 -17.57 -9.45 -4.52
N ARG A 6 -17.73 -10.75 -4.83
CA ARG A 6 -17.90 -11.83 -3.82
C ARG A 6 -16.84 -11.83 -2.70
N SER A 7 -15.60 -11.41 -3.00
CA SER A 7 -14.52 -11.33 -1.99
C SER A 7 -14.71 -10.24 -0.92
N LEU A 8 -15.65 -9.31 -1.16
CA LEU A 8 -16.00 -8.16 -0.32
C LEU A 8 -17.31 -8.35 0.47
N ASP A 9 -18.06 -9.43 0.18
CA ASP A 9 -19.41 -9.69 0.71
C ASP A 9 -19.46 -10.63 1.92
N ARG A 10 -18.30 -11.08 2.38
CA ARG A 10 -18.20 -11.98 3.53
C ARG A 10 -17.37 -11.36 4.63
N ARG A 11 -17.62 -11.80 5.85
CA ARG A 11 -16.86 -11.40 7.03
C ARG A 11 -15.45 -12.01 6.97
N ARG A 12 -14.43 -11.17 6.89
CA ARG A 12 -13.01 -11.52 6.78
C ARG A 12 -12.18 -10.70 7.76
N ALA A 13 -10.99 -11.20 8.05
CA ALA A 13 -10.02 -10.52 8.89
C ALA A 13 -8.66 -10.48 8.22
N GLY A 14 -7.92 -9.39 8.44
CA GLY A 14 -6.61 -9.21 7.83
C GLY A 14 -5.65 -8.37 8.63
N VAL A 15 -4.40 -8.45 8.20
CA VAL A 15 -3.29 -7.69 8.79
C VAL A 15 -2.77 -6.68 7.79
N LEU A 16 -2.63 -5.43 8.23
CA LEU A 16 -1.84 -4.42 7.53
C LEU A 16 -0.37 -4.56 7.97
N LEU A 17 0.47 -5.05 7.06
CA LEU A 17 1.92 -5.19 7.27
C LEU A 17 2.63 -5.06 5.92
N HIS A 18 3.36 -3.97 5.70
CA HIS A 18 4.12 -3.81 4.46
C HIS A 18 5.33 -4.76 4.41
N LEU A 19 5.76 -5.13 3.22
CA LEU A 19 6.88 -6.06 3.00
C LEU A 19 8.18 -5.55 3.62
N THR A 20 8.42 -4.25 3.57
CA THR A 20 9.62 -3.63 4.15
C THR A 20 9.70 -3.84 5.66
N SER A 21 8.56 -4.01 6.32
CA SER A 21 8.43 -4.29 7.75
C SER A 21 8.71 -5.74 8.12
N LEU A 22 8.86 -6.66 7.16
CA LEU A 22 9.24 -8.04 7.45
C LEU A 22 10.67 -8.12 8.05
N PRO A 23 10.92 -9.07 8.97
CA PRO A 23 12.24 -9.25 9.55
C PRO A 23 13.20 -9.83 8.52
N GLY A 24 14.47 -9.43 8.52
CA GLY A 24 15.43 -9.92 7.52
C GLY A 24 16.82 -9.31 7.72
N PRO A 25 17.89 -10.03 7.33
CA PRO A 25 19.27 -9.64 7.63
C PRO A 25 19.82 -8.55 6.70
N HIS A 26 19.12 -8.20 5.63
CA HIS A 26 19.62 -7.32 4.56
C HIS A 26 19.11 -5.88 4.66
N GLY A 27 18.88 -5.37 5.88
CA GLY A 27 18.49 -3.98 6.16
C GLY A 27 17.01 -3.65 5.95
N ILE A 28 16.30 -4.42 5.11
CA ILE A 28 14.88 -4.26 4.79
C ILE A 28 14.21 -5.64 4.63
N GLY A 29 12.89 -5.71 4.82
CA GLY A 29 12.12 -6.90 4.45
C GLY A 29 11.97 -7.03 2.92
N ASP A 30 11.87 -8.27 2.44
CA ASP A 30 11.84 -8.61 1.01
C ASP A 30 10.89 -9.80 0.73
N LEU A 31 10.85 -10.24 -0.53
CA LEU A 31 9.98 -11.33 -1.01
C LEU A 31 10.46 -12.74 -0.64
N GLY A 32 11.50 -12.87 0.20
CA GLY A 32 12.12 -14.14 0.54
C GLY A 32 11.39 -14.92 1.64
N ARG A 33 12.17 -15.78 2.32
CA ARG A 33 11.69 -16.63 3.43
C ARG A 33 10.94 -15.86 4.54
N PRO A 34 11.27 -14.59 4.88
CA PRO A 34 10.46 -13.82 5.82
C PRO A 34 9.00 -13.67 5.44
N ALA A 35 8.69 -13.51 4.14
CA ALA A 35 7.33 -13.36 3.65
C ALA A 35 6.55 -14.67 3.81
N SER A 36 7.15 -15.81 3.45
CA SER A 36 6.56 -17.15 3.68
C SER A 36 6.31 -17.44 5.17
N ARG A 37 7.24 -17.03 6.05
CA ARG A 37 7.04 -17.15 7.51
C ARG A 37 5.86 -16.32 8.00
N PHE A 38 5.69 -15.11 7.47
CA PHE A 38 4.54 -14.28 7.81
C PHE A 38 3.23 -14.90 7.32
N MET A 39 3.18 -15.44 6.11
CA MET A 39 1.98 -16.14 5.61
C MET A 39 1.63 -17.37 6.46
N LYS A 40 2.62 -18.14 6.94
CA LYS A 40 2.38 -19.23 7.90
C LYS A 40 1.82 -18.74 9.23
N TRP A 41 2.31 -17.59 9.72
CA TRP A 41 1.77 -16.96 10.93
C TRP A 41 0.32 -16.51 10.72
N LEU A 42 0.00 -15.93 9.55
CA LEU A 42 -1.33 -15.45 9.20
C LEU A 42 -2.34 -16.61 9.02
N GLU A 43 -1.91 -17.70 8.38
CA GLU A 43 -2.68 -18.95 8.32
C GLU A 43 -2.99 -19.47 9.73
N THR A 44 -2.01 -19.44 10.64
CA THR A 44 -2.25 -19.86 12.03
C THR A 44 -3.23 -18.93 12.77
N SER A 45 -3.31 -17.66 12.41
CA SER A 45 -4.33 -16.77 12.96
C SER A 45 -5.73 -17.01 12.40
N GLY A 46 -5.89 -17.84 11.38
CA GLY A 46 -7.16 -18.03 10.68
C GLY A 46 -7.67 -16.77 9.99
N TRP A 47 -6.76 -15.83 9.68
CA TRP A 47 -7.05 -14.59 8.97
C TRP A 47 -6.58 -14.77 7.52
N ASP A 48 -7.28 -14.17 6.56
CA ASP A 48 -7.10 -14.49 5.15
C ASP A 48 -6.79 -13.27 4.27
N LEU A 49 -6.54 -12.12 4.89
CA LEU A 49 -6.18 -10.88 4.18
C LEU A 49 -4.82 -10.37 4.64
N TRP A 50 -3.91 -10.19 3.67
CA TRP A 50 -2.64 -9.50 3.89
C TRP A 50 -2.65 -8.19 3.11
N GLN A 51 -2.87 -7.08 3.81
CA GLN A 51 -2.78 -5.76 3.20
C GLN A 51 -1.35 -5.22 3.25
N VAL A 52 -0.91 -4.69 2.11
CA VAL A 52 0.37 -4.00 1.95
C VAL A 52 0.13 -2.58 1.45
N LEU A 53 1.09 -1.70 1.72
CA LEU A 53 1.21 -0.40 1.06
C LEU A 53 1.65 -0.57 -0.41
N PRO A 54 1.67 0.50 -1.23
CA PRO A 54 2.14 0.41 -2.61
C PRO A 54 3.54 -0.20 -2.67
N ILE A 55 3.76 -1.10 -3.63
CA ILE A 55 5.03 -1.83 -3.79
C ILE A 55 5.91 -1.30 -4.92
N GLY A 56 5.52 -0.16 -5.51
CA GLY A 56 6.25 0.44 -6.61
C GLY A 56 7.59 1.04 -6.18
N PRO A 57 8.49 1.36 -7.13
CA PRO A 57 9.80 1.93 -6.84
C PRO A 57 9.69 3.18 -5.98
N ILE A 58 10.28 3.14 -4.81
CA ILE A 58 10.21 4.16 -3.77
C ILE A 58 10.89 5.43 -4.26
N GLY A 59 10.22 6.56 -4.07
CA GLY A 59 10.75 7.88 -4.37
C GLY A 59 11.13 8.66 -3.12
N LYS A 60 10.94 9.98 -3.19
CA LYS A 60 11.39 10.92 -2.16
C LYS A 60 10.84 10.59 -0.76
N GLY A 61 11.72 10.63 0.24
CA GLY A 61 11.36 10.44 1.65
C GLY A 61 11.08 8.99 2.04
N ASP A 62 11.56 8.03 1.26
CA ASP A 62 11.28 6.58 1.39
C ASP A 62 9.78 6.23 1.27
N SER A 63 8.98 7.12 0.68
CA SER A 63 7.52 6.97 0.61
C SER A 63 7.07 6.03 -0.50
N PRO A 64 6.26 4.98 -0.18
CA PRO A 64 5.65 4.14 -1.21
C PRO A 64 4.56 4.88 -2.01
N TYR A 65 4.01 5.98 -1.48
CA TYR A 65 3.03 6.82 -2.20
C TYR A 65 3.66 7.80 -3.18
N SER A 66 4.99 7.95 -3.14
CA SER A 66 5.76 8.76 -4.07
C SER A 66 6.51 7.88 -5.06
N SER A 67 5.82 6.91 -5.68
CA SER A 67 6.50 5.92 -6.51
C SER A 67 6.94 6.46 -7.87
N ALA A 68 8.16 6.12 -8.31
CA ALA A 68 8.70 6.51 -9.61
C ALA A 68 8.09 5.72 -10.79
N SER A 69 7.24 4.73 -10.54
CA SER A 69 6.45 4.05 -11.56
C SER A 69 5.21 3.43 -10.94
N SER A 70 4.08 3.60 -11.61
CA SER A 70 2.81 2.98 -11.22
C SER A 70 2.71 1.49 -11.55
N PHE A 71 3.71 0.94 -12.25
CA PHE A 71 3.68 -0.41 -12.84
C PHE A 71 4.78 -1.32 -12.32
N ALA A 72 5.99 -0.79 -12.16
CA ALA A 72 7.16 -1.52 -11.69
C ALA A 72 7.02 -1.89 -10.20
N ILE A 73 7.85 -2.84 -9.75
CA ILE A 73 8.00 -3.25 -8.35
C ILE A 73 9.33 -2.69 -7.82
N GLU A 74 9.39 -2.29 -6.55
CA GLU A 74 10.59 -1.75 -5.91
C GLU A 74 11.74 -2.79 -5.90
N PRO A 75 12.91 -2.47 -6.51
CA PRO A 75 14.08 -3.36 -6.53
C PRO A 75 14.58 -3.81 -5.15
N LEU A 76 14.44 -2.98 -4.11
CA LEU A 76 14.80 -3.39 -2.74
C LEU A 76 14.04 -4.62 -2.23
N LEU A 77 12.90 -4.98 -2.84
CA LEU A 77 12.12 -6.16 -2.49
C LEU A 77 12.67 -7.47 -3.09
N VAL A 78 13.66 -7.43 -3.98
CA VAL A 78 14.31 -8.64 -4.52
C VAL A 78 14.90 -9.45 -3.38
N SER A 79 14.46 -10.69 -3.21
CA SER A 79 15.09 -11.61 -2.27
C SER A 79 16.45 -12.07 -2.78
N LEU A 80 17.51 -11.82 -1.99
CA LEU A 80 18.82 -12.40 -2.29
C LEU A 80 18.83 -13.92 -2.06
N GLU A 81 18.01 -14.41 -1.12
CA GLU A 81 17.84 -15.86 -0.91
C GLU A 81 17.24 -16.50 -2.17
N GLY A 82 16.24 -15.85 -2.78
CA GLY A 82 15.67 -16.31 -4.05
C GLY A 82 16.69 -16.34 -5.19
N LEU A 83 17.56 -15.33 -5.29
CA LEU A 83 18.64 -15.33 -6.29
C LEU A 83 19.66 -16.47 -6.07
N VAL A 84 19.92 -16.85 -4.82
CA VAL A 84 20.75 -18.04 -4.50
C VAL A 84 20.03 -19.31 -4.90
N ASP A 85 18.75 -19.44 -4.57
CA ASP A 85 17.92 -20.61 -4.91
C ASP A 85 17.83 -20.79 -6.45
N GLU A 86 17.87 -19.70 -7.22
CA GLU A 86 17.90 -19.70 -8.69
C GLU A 86 19.28 -19.93 -9.31
N GLY A 87 20.34 -20.01 -8.49
CA GLY A 87 21.73 -20.19 -8.94
C GLY A 87 22.37 -18.92 -9.53
N LEU A 88 21.79 -17.74 -9.31
CA LEU A 88 22.33 -16.46 -9.77
C LEU A 88 23.29 -15.81 -8.76
N LEU A 89 23.31 -16.30 -7.52
CA LEU A 89 24.26 -15.88 -6.49
C LEU A 89 24.79 -17.09 -5.71
N ALA A 90 26.03 -16.99 -5.25
CA ALA A 90 26.56 -17.93 -4.28
C ALA A 90 25.98 -17.69 -2.87
N PRO A 91 25.80 -18.74 -2.03
CA PRO A 91 25.31 -18.57 -0.65
C PRO A 91 26.12 -17.58 0.20
N SER A 92 27.41 -17.42 -0.11
CA SER A 92 28.31 -16.47 0.54
C SER A 92 27.86 -15.00 0.39
N ALA A 93 27.10 -14.67 -0.67
CA ALA A 93 26.59 -13.33 -0.96
C ALA A 93 25.55 -12.84 0.06
N LEU A 94 24.91 -13.77 0.79
CA LEU A 94 23.91 -13.48 1.82
C LEU A 94 24.51 -12.93 3.11
N ARG A 95 25.83 -13.03 3.30
CA ARG A 95 26.54 -12.58 4.50
C ARG A 95 26.51 -11.05 4.60
N ALA A 96 25.61 -10.54 5.44
CA ALA A 96 25.45 -9.11 5.69
C ALA A 96 26.22 -8.62 6.93
N PRO A 97 26.73 -7.37 6.88
CA PRO A 97 27.37 -6.74 8.03
C PRO A 97 26.36 -6.57 9.18
N THR A 98 26.86 -6.60 10.42
CA THR A 98 26.03 -6.47 11.62
C THR A 98 25.26 -5.14 11.67
N SER A 99 25.78 -4.09 11.03
CA SER A 99 25.11 -2.79 10.91
C SER A 99 23.74 -2.85 10.22
N LEU A 100 23.51 -3.81 9.31
CA LEU A 100 22.23 -4.00 8.62
C LEU A 100 21.26 -4.91 9.39
N LYS A 101 21.71 -5.53 10.48
CA LYS A 101 20.87 -6.31 11.39
C LYS A 101 20.12 -5.38 12.35
N THR A 102 19.62 -4.26 11.85
CA THR A 102 18.79 -3.31 12.60
C THR A 102 17.58 -4.06 13.15
N ARG A 103 17.31 -3.90 14.47
CA ARG A 103 16.33 -4.76 15.14
C ARG A 103 14.88 -4.41 14.81
N ILE A 104 14.56 -3.14 14.56
CA ILE A 104 13.16 -2.67 14.41
C ILE A 104 12.99 -1.53 13.40
N ARG A 105 14.04 -1.14 12.66
CA ARG A 105 13.97 -0.07 11.66
C ARG A 105 14.57 -0.47 10.32
N ALA A 106 13.91 -0.15 9.21
CA ALA A 106 14.45 -0.29 7.86
C ALA A 106 15.59 0.70 7.65
N ASP A 107 16.66 0.21 7.05
CA ASP A 107 17.77 1.01 6.56
C ASP A 107 17.76 0.94 5.03
N TYR A 108 16.94 1.78 4.40
CA TYR A 108 16.78 1.84 2.94
C TYR A 108 18.12 2.09 2.24
N SER A 109 18.89 3.07 2.72
CA SER A 109 20.23 3.39 2.20
C SER A 109 21.21 2.23 2.35
N GLY A 110 21.28 1.63 3.54
CA GLY A 110 22.17 0.51 3.82
C GLY A 110 21.79 -0.74 3.04
N ALA A 111 20.50 -1.03 2.93
CA ALA A 111 19.96 -2.12 2.11
C ALA A 111 20.31 -1.91 0.63
N ARG A 112 20.14 -0.70 0.08
CA ARG A 112 20.48 -0.40 -1.32
C ARG A 112 21.97 -0.59 -1.57
N ARG A 113 22.84 -0.01 -0.74
CA ARG A 113 24.29 -0.16 -0.83
C ARG A 113 24.74 -1.62 -0.72
N PHE A 114 24.05 -2.41 0.10
CA PHE A 114 24.36 -3.83 0.25
C PHE A 114 23.89 -4.65 -0.95
N LYS A 115 22.65 -4.45 -1.41
CA LYS A 115 22.03 -5.30 -2.43
C LYS A 115 22.50 -4.97 -3.85
N ALA A 116 22.83 -3.71 -4.15
CA ALA A 116 23.27 -3.27 -5.48
C ALA A 116 24.38 -4.14 -6.12
N PRO A 117 25.56 -4.32 -5.49
CA PRO A 117 26.60 -5.16 -6.10
C PRO A 117 26.22 -6.63 -6.24
N ARG A 118 25.23 -7.13 -5.46
CA ARG A 118 24.70 -8.48 -5.66
C ARG A 118 23.74 -8.55 -6.86
N TRP A 119 23.02 -7.49 -7.15
CA TRP A 119 22.17 -7.44 -8.34
C TRP A 119 23.03 -7.42 -9.60
N ASP A 120 24.14 -6.69 -9.59
CA ASP A 120 25.09 -6.66 -10.71
C ASP A 120 25.66 -8.06 -10.98
N THR A 121 26.19 -8.75 -9.94
CA THR A 121 26.66 -10.14 -10.08
C THR A 121 25.56 -11.10 -10.56
N ALA A 122 24.33 -10.93 -10.07
CA ALA A 122 23.21 -11.77 -10.49
C ALA A 122 22.81 -11.52 -11.96
N PHE A 123 22.93 -10.29 -12.44
CA PHE A 123 22.67 -9.93 -13.83
C PHE A 123 23.73 -10.47 -14.78
N GLU A 124 25.01 -10.40 -14.40
CA GLU A 124 26.12 -11.04 -15.14
C GLU A 124 25.86 -12.55 -15.28
N ALA A 125 25.59 -13.23 -14.16
CA ALA A 125 25.29 -14.66 -14.16
C ALA A 125 24.03 -15.00 -14.99
N PHE A 126 23.01 -14.14 -14.96
CA PHE A 126 21.78 -14.31 -15.75
C PHE A 126 22.08 -14.30 -17.26
N THR A 127 22.95 -13.40 -17.71
CA THR A 127 23.38 -13.28 -19.10
C THR A 127 24.32 -14.41 -19.52
N GLU A 128 25.30 -14.78 -18.69
CA GLU A 128 26.21 -15.90 -18.96
C GLU A 128 25.48 -17.24 -19.12
N LEU A 129 24.45 -17.45 -18.29
CA LEU A 129 23.56 -18.61 -18.36
C LEU A 129 22.57 -18.54 -19.53
N ARG A 130 22.64 -17.50 -20.36
CA ARG A 130 21.74 -17.21 -21.50
C ARG A 130 20.25 -17.15 -21.11
N ARG A 131 19.95 -16.77 -19.86
CA ARG A 131 18.56 -16.69 -19.37
C ARG A 131 17.84 -15.44 -19.89
N ASP A 132 18.59 -14.44 -20.32
CA ASP A 132 18.16 -13.30 -21.15
C ASP A 132 17.57 -13.73 -22.51
N ARG A 133 17.85 -14.96 -22.95
CA ARG A 133 17.26 -15.56 -24.16
C ARG A 133 16.18 -16.60 -23.87
N SER A 134 15.85 -16.81 -22.59
CA SER A 134 14.84 -17.78 -22.20
C SER A 134 13.45 -17.37 -22.67
N ARG A 135 12.62 -18.35 -23.04
CA ARG A 135 11.22 -18.10 -23.43
C ARG A 135 10.43 -17.38 -22.34
N SER A 136 10.73 -17.66 -21.06
CA SER A 136 10.10 -16.98 -19.92
C SER A 136 10.43 -15.49 -19.87
N TYR A 137 11.69 -15.12 -20.13
CA TYR A 137 12.12 -13.73 -20.11
C TYR A 137 11.60 -12.97 -21.33
N LEU A 138 11.75 -13.52 -22.54
CA LEU A 138 11.24 -12.89 -23.76
C LEU A 138 9.71 -12.68 -23.69
N GLY A 139 8.97 -13.67 -23.19
CA GLY A 139 7.53 -13.51 -22.98
C GLY A 139 7.18 -12.50 -21.87
N PHE A 140 8.06 -12.28 -20.87
CA PHE A 140 7.88 -11.21 -19.89
C PHE A 140 8.08 -9.83 -20.54
N LEU A 141 9.11 -9.66 -21.37
CA LEU A 141 9.34 -8.42 -22.12
C LEU A 141 8.13 -8.07 -22.98
N GLU A 142 7.64 -9.03 -23.77
CA GLU A 142 6.49 -8.84 -24.66
C GLU A 142 5.22 -8.44 -23.89
N ARG A 143 4.84 -9.19 -22.84
CA ARG A 143 3.62 -8.88 -22.06
C ARG A 143 3.70 -7.57 -21.27
N SER A 144 4.91 -7.08 -21.03
CA SER A 144 5.17 -5.90 -20.19
C SER A 144 5.60 -4.68 -20.99
N GLU A 145 5.72 -4.79 -22.31
CA GLU A 145 6.34 -3.79 -23.20
C GLU A 145 5.82 -2.36 -22.94
N HIS A 146 4.50 -2.22 -22.79
CA HIS A 146 3.84 -0.92 -22.65
C HIS A 146 4.27 -0.12 -21.41
N TRP A 147 4.78 -0.77 -20.35
CA TRP A 147 5.24 -0.10 -19.13
C TRP A 147 6.71 -0.36 -18.82
N LEU A 148 7.26 -1.51 -19.23
CA LEU A 148 8.62 -1.92 -18.92
C LEU A 148 9.64 -1.04 -19.65
N GLY A 149 9.47 -0.81 -20.95
CA GLY A 149 10.36 0.06 -21.72
C GLY A 149 10.44 1.48 -21.15
N PRO A 150 9.30 2.16 -20.91
CA PRO A 150 9.28 3.44 -20.20
C PRO A 150 9.97 3.42 -18.83
N TRP A 151 9.76 2.38 -18.03
CA TRP A 151 10.43 2.23 -16.74
C TRP A 151 11.95 2.07 -16.89
N CYS A 152 12.40 1.18 -17.77
CA CYS A 152 13.81 0.88 -17.95
C CYS A 152 14.60 2.10 -18.43
N ARG A 153 14.08 2.86 -19.41
CA ARG A 153 14.68 4.13 -19.86
C ARG A 153 14.81 5.12 -18.71
N TRP A 154 13.70 5.38 -18.04
CA TRP A 154 13.68 6.31 -16.92
C TRP A 154 14.67 5.89 -15.82
N ALA A 155 14.69 4.60 -15.48
CA ALA A 155 15.54 4.07 -14.42
C ALA A 155 17.03 4.07 -14.82
N ALA A 156 17.38 3.78 -16.07
CA ALA A 156 18.76 3.88 -16.55
C ALA A 156 19.28 5.32 -16.44
N GLU A 157 18.49 6.30 -16.87
CA GLU A 157 18.84 7.73 -16.81
C GLU A 157 18.96 8.28 -15.38
N HIS A 158 18.11 7.81 -14.45
CA HIS A 158 18.00 8.41 -13.12
C HIS A 158 18.60 7.57 -11.98
N ARG A 159 18.84 6.27 -12.20
CA ARG A 159 19.30 5.32 -11.18
C ARG A 159 20.58 4.58 -11.57
N GLY A 160 21.12 4.80 -12.77
CA GLY A 160 22.29 4.09 -13.29
C GLY A 160 21.96 2.68 -13.78
N GLY A 161 22.97 1.96 -14.29
CA GLY A 161 22.76 0.72 -15.05
C GLY A 161 22.18 0.99 -16.44
N ASP A 162 21.97 -0.05 -17.23
CA ASP A 162 21.32 0.01 -18.53
C ASP A 162 19.87 -0.49 -18.49
N GLU A 163 19.15 -0.38 -19.61
CA GLU A 163 17.76 -0.80 -19.72
C GLU A 163 17.58 -2.31 -19.47
N ASP A 164 18.53 -3.13 -19.91
CA ASP A 164 18.50 -4.59 -19.77
C ASP A 164 18.65 -5.01 -18.30
N PHE A 165 19.51 -4.33 -17.53
CA PHE A 165 19.64 -4.52 -16.09
C PHE A 165 18.32 -4.24 -15.36
N HIS A 166 17.63 -3.14 -15.70
CA HIS A 166 16.34 -2.81 -15.08
C HIS A 166 15.23 -3.78 -15.52
N ALA A 167 15.27 -4.27 -16.76
CA ALA A 167 14.36 -5.30 -17.24
C ALA A 167 14.57 -6.63 -16.50
N PHE A 168 15.83 -7.02 -16.29
CA PHE A 168 16.20 -8.16 -15.44
C PHE A 168 15.67 -8.01 -14.02
N GLN A 169 15.85 -6.85 -13.37
CA GLN A 169 15.34 -6.63 -12.02
C GLN A 169 13.83 -6.84 -11.94
N GLN A 170 13.08 -6.28 -12.90
CA GLN A 170 11.63 -6.45 -12.93
C GLN A 170 11.22 -7.89 -13.25
N PHE A 171 11.97 -8.61 -14.10
CA PHE A 171 11.73 -10.03 -14.36
C PHE A 171 11.89 -10.88 -13.09
N ILE A 172 12.96 -10.68 -12.32
CA ILE A 172 13.20 -11.37 -11.05
C ILE A 172 12.09 -11.05 -10.05
N LEU A 173 11.72 -9.76 -9.91
CA LEU A 173 10.64 -9.34 -9.01
C LEU A 173 9.29 -9.97 -9.39
N GLU A 174 8.95 -10.00 -10.68
CA GLU A 174 7.71 -10.62 -11.16
C GLU A 174 7.70 -12.12 -10.84
N GLY A 175 8.82 -12.80 -11.02
CA GLY A 175 9.00 -14.21 -10.66
C GLY A 175 8.80 -14.45 -9.17
N GLN A 176 9.50 -13.71 -8.32
CA GLN A 176 9.40 -13.84 -6.86
C GLN A 176 8.01 -13.45 -6.33
N TRP A 177 7.39 -12.41 -6.90
CA TRP A 177 6.02 -12.02 -6.57
C TRP A 177 5.02 -13.11 -6.95
N LYS A 178 5.16 -13.71 -8.14
CA LYS A 178 4.30 -14.81 -8.59
C LYS A 178 4.44 -16.03 -7.67
N GLN A 179 5.64 -16.34 -7.19
CA GLN A 179 5.86 -17.40 -6.20
C GLN A 179 5.14 -17.09 -4.88
N LEU A 180 5.31 -15.86 -4.36
CA LEU A 180 4.61 -15.38 -3.15
C LEU A 180 3.09 -15.52 -3.30
N ARG A 181 2.53 -15.04 -4.42
CA ARG A 181 1.08 -15.11 -4.70
C ARG A 181 0.59 -16.53 -4.82
N THR A 182 1.39 -17.43 -5.40
CA THR A 182 1.06 -18.87 -5.48
C THR A 182 1.02 -19.50 -4.09
N GLU A 183 1.98 -19.18 -3.22
CA GLU A 183 1.98 -19.64 -1.83
C GLU A 183 0.77 -19.07 -1.05
N ALA A 184 0.49 -17.77 -1.18
CA ALA A 184 -0.66 -17.12 -0.56
C ALA A 184 -1.97 -17.84 -0.93
N ARG A 185 -2.20 -18.09 -2.22
CA ARG A 185 -3.38 -18.82 -2.72
C ARG A 185 -3.48 -20.24 -2.15
N ARG A 186 -2.37 -20.98 -2.07
CA ARG A 186 -2.35 -22.33 -1.46
C ARG A 186 -2.76 -22.31 0.01
N ARG A 187 -2.43 -21.22 0.73
CA ARG A 187 -2.81 -20.98 2.13
C ARG A 187 -4.15 -20.23 2.27
N ARG A 188 -4.88 -20.01 1.17
CA ARG A 188 -6.14 -19.24 1.12
C ARG A 188 -6.02 -17.80 1.60
N ILE A 189 -4.83 -17.21 1.51
CA ILE A 189 -4.57 -15.80 1.81
C ILE A 189 -4.75 -14.98 0.54
N SER A 190 -5.55 -13.92 0.63
CA SER A 190 -5.67 -12.89 -0.41
C SER A 190 -4.71 -11.74 -0.14
N LEU A 191 -4.00 -11.31 -1.18
CA LEU A 191 -3.15 -10.13 -1.14
C LEU A 191 -3.99 -8.88 -1.43
N PHE A 192 -3.93 -7.90 -0.54
CA PHE A 192 -4.69 -6.65 -0.62
C PHE A 192 -3.71 -5.49 -0.86
N GLY A 193 -3.67 -5.01 -2.11
CA GLY A 193 -2.80 -3.93 -2.56
C GLY A 193 -3.38 -2.54 -2.35
N ASP A 194 -2.63 -1.56 -2.80
CA ASP A 194 -2.89 -0.15 -2.56
C ASP A 194 -2.35 0.69 -3.72
N LEU A 195 -3.19 1.55 -4.28
CA LEU A 195 -2.92 2.36 -5.47
C LEU A 195 -3.06 3.86 -5.13
N PRO A 196 -1.93 4.60 -5.06
CA PRO A 196 -1.95 6.05 -4.92
C PRO A 196 -2.72 6.70 -6.06
N ILE A 197 -3.63 7.65 -5.82
CA ILE A 197 -4.31 8.30 -6.94
C ILE A 197 -3.31 9.10 -7.80
N PHE A 198 -2.42 9.89 -7.20
CA PHE A 198 -1.47 10.75 -7.92
C PHE A 198 -0.13 10.06 -8.17
N VAL A 199 0.60 10.54 -9.18
CA VAL A 199 1.95 10.07 -9.53
C VAL A 199 2.98 11.21 -9.41
N PRO A 200 4.17 10.98 -8.86
CA PRO A 200 5.23 11.98 -8.78
C PRO A 200 5.67 12.55 -10.13
N MET A 201 6.16 13.79 -10.11
CA MET A 201 6.76 14.42 -11.29
C MET A 201 7.99 13.65 -11.79
N GLU A 202 8.87 13.23 -10.87
CA GLU A 202 10.06 12.42 -11.16
C GLU A 202 9.66 10.95 -11.26
N SER A 203 8.97 10.59 -12.34
CA SER A 203 8.50 9.21 -12.59
C SER A 203 8.48 8.86 -14.07
N ALA A 204 8.63 7.57 -14.35
CA ALA A 204 8.47 7.00 -15.68
C ALA A 204 7.05 7.27 -16.24
N ASP A 205 6.04 7.36 -15.38
CA ASP A 205 4.66 7.66 -15.77
C ASP A 205 4.55 9.04 -16.44
N VAL A 206 5.10 10.07 -15.78
CA VAL A 206 5.02 11.46 -16.25
C VAL A 206 5.92 11.68 -17.45
N GLU A 207 7.14 11.14 -17.42
CA GLU A 207 8.12 11.32 -18.49
C GLU A 207 7.68 10.68 -19.81
N SER A 208 7.12 9.48 -19.76
CA SER A 208 6.64 8.79 -20.97
C SER A 208 5.25 9.24 -21.42
N ASN A 209 4.46 9.87 -20.54
CA ASN A 209 3.10 10.32 -20.86
C ASN A 209 2.85 11.80 -20.50
N PRO A 210 3.69 12.76 -20.90
CA PRO A 210 3.60 14.15 -20.41
C PRO A 210 2.27 14.83 -20.77
N LYS A 211 1.64 14.39 -21.88
CA LYS A 211 0.33 14.88 -22.34
C LYS A 211 -0.80 14.55 -21.35
N LEU A 212 -0.68 13.48 -20.56
CA LEU A 212 -1.68 13.08 -19.57
C LEU A 212 -1.68 13.97 -18.31
N PHE A 213 -0.74 14.91 -18.21
CA PHE A 213 -0.53 15.77 -17.05
C PHE A 213 -0.63 17.26 -17.39
N GLN A 214 -0.95 18.07 -16.38
CA GLN A 214 -1.00 19.52 -16.48
C GLN A 214 0.41 20.11 -16.29
N LEU A 215 1.22 20.00 -17.34
CA LEU A 215 2.58 20.55 -17.39
C LEU A 215 2.63 21.87 -18.20
N GLU A 216 3.51 22.77 -17.79
CA GLU A 216 3.93 23.95 -18.53
C GLU A 216 4.87 23.56 -19.68
N ARG A 217 5.16 24.50 -20.61
CA ARG A 217 6.08 24.25 -21.74
C ARG A 217 7.49 23.85 -21.31
N ASN A 218 7.93 24.29 -20.13
CA ASN A 218 9.23 23.94 -19.55
C ASN A 218 9.20 22.62 -18.75
N GLY A 219 8.12 21.83 -18.83
CA GLY A 219 7.97 20.56 -18.14
C GLY A 219 7.55 20.66 -16.68
N ARG A 220 7.50 21.85 -16.06
CA ARG A 220 7.07 21.98 -14.65
C ARG A 220 5.56 21.78 -14.50
N PRO A 221 5.07 21.24 -13.38
CA PRO A 221 3.65 21.17 -13.11
C PRO A 221 3.01 22.57 -13.07
N ARG A 222 1.92 22.77 -13.81
CA ARG A 222 1.09 23.98 -13.70
C ARG A 222 0.27 23.97 -12.42
N LEU A 223 -0.31 22.82 -12.09
CA LEU A 223 -1.04 22.56 -10.87
C LEU A 223 -0.50 21.28 -10.21
N VAL A 224 -0.45 21.29 -8.89
CA VAL A 224 -0.02 20.17 -8.07
C VAL A 224 -1.10 19.73 -7.09
N SER A 225 -0.95 18.51 -6.59
CA SER A 225 -1.85 17.89 -5.61
C SER A 225 -1.50 18.24 -4.17
N GLY A 226 -2.51 18.09 -3.33
CA GLY A 226 -2.43 18.33 -1.90
C GLY A 226 -3.80 18.23 -1.24
N THR A 227 -3.88 18.67 0.00
CA THR A 227 -5.14 18.82 0.74
C THR A 227 -5.25 20.22 1.35
N PRO A 228 -6.47 20.75 1.51
CA PRO A 228 -6.65 22.02 2.21
C PRO A 228 -6.23 21.89 3.69
N PRO A 229 -6.04 23.02 4.39
CA PRO A 229 -5.94 23.01 5.85
C PRO A 229 -7.10 22.27 6.51
N ASP A 230 -6.78 21.49 7.53
CA ASP A 230 -7.72 20.74 8.36
C ASP A 230 -7.27 20.71 9.83
N SER A 231 -7.96 19.95 10.67
CA SER A 231 -7.64 19.79 12.09
C SER A 231 -6.28 19.12 12.34
N PHE A 232 -5.70 18.44 11.35
CA PHE A 232 -4.41 17.76 11.44
C PHE A 232 -3.25 18.63 10.90
N SER A 233 -3.52 19.50 9.91
CA SER A 233 -2.52 20.42 9.34
C SER A 233 -3.08 21.82 9.12
N ARG A 234 -2.56 22.79 9.88
CA ARG A 234 -2.90 24.23 9.75
C ARG A 234 -2.56 24.82 8.37
N ASN A 235 -1.65 24.20 7.63
CA ASN A 235 -1.21 24.67 6.31
C ASN A 235 -1.76 23.82 5.15
N GLY A 236 -2.57 22.80 5.46
CA GLY A 236 -2.88 21.71 4.53
C GLY A 236 -1.64 20.88 4.24
N GLN A 237 -1.71 20.01 3.24
CA GLN A 237 -0.58 19.20 2.82
C GLN A 237 -0.27 19.50 1.36
N LEU A 238 0.97 19.90 1.07
CA LEU A 238 1.45 20.07 -0.30
C LEU A 238 2.17 18.79 -0.71
N TRP A 239 1.49 17.91 -1.45
CA TRP A 239 2.08 16.66 -1.91
C TRP A 239 2.97 16.87 -3.13
N GLY A 240 2.62 17.84 -3.98
CA GLY A 240 3.50 18.30 -5.06
C GLY A 240 3.46 17.44 -6.33
N HIS A 241 2.54 16.48 -6.44
CA HIS A 241 2.40 15.66 -7.64
C HIS A 241 1.62 16.41 -8.74
N PRO A 242 2.00 16.31 -10.02
CA PRO A 242 1.26 16.96 -11.11
C PRO A 242 -0.20 16.49 -11.17
N GLN A 243 -1.10 17.43 -11.48
CA GLN A 243 -2.51 17.14 -11.72
C GLN A 243 -2.73 16.52 -13.11
N TYR A 244 -3.76 15.69 -13.25
CA TYR A 244 -4.12 15.08 -14.53
C TYR A 244 -4.72 16.09 -15.51
N ARG A 245 -4.39 15.90 -16.80
CA ARG A 245 -5.06 16.57 -17.92
C ARG A 245 -6.22 15.70 -18.40
N TRP A 246 -7.30 15.67 -17.62
CA TRP A 246 -8.45 14.79 -17.84
C TRP A 246 -9.03 14.76 -19.27
N PRO A 247 -9.07 15.86 -20.05
CA PRO A 247 -9.48 15.79 -21.45
C PRO A 247 -8.65 14.82 -22.30
N GLU A 248 -7.34 14.69 -22.04
CA GLU A 248 -6.48 13.73 -22.74
C GLU A 248 -6.75 12.30 -22.30
N HIS A 249 -7.05 12.08 -21.02
CA HIS A 249 -7.49 10.77 -20.54
C HIS A 249 -8.81 10.36 -21.18
N ARG A 250 -9.76 11.29 -21.32
CA ARG A 250 -11.02 11.00 -22.03
C ARG A 250 -10.79 10.68 -23.50
N ARG A 251 -9.89 11.41 -24.17
CA ARG A 251 -9.53 11.19 -25.58
C ARG A 251 -8.89 9.82 -25.82
N SER A 252 -8.15 9.30 -24.84
CA SER A 252 -7.57 7.96 -24.86
C SER A 252 -8.44 6.93 -24.14
N GLU A 253 -9.72 7.22 -23.91
CA GLU A 253 -10.69 6.32 -23.27
C GLU A 253 -10.20 5.75 -21.93
N TYR A 254 -9.48 6.59 -21.17
CA TYR A 254 -8.89 6.27 -19.87
C TYR A 254 -7.87 5.12 -19.89
N ARG A 255 -7.30 4.79 -21.05
CA ARG A 255 -6.43 3.62 -21.24
C ARG A 255 -5.30 3.51 -20.21
N TRP A 256 -4.62 4.62 -19.92
CA TRP A 256 -3.52 4.63 -18.93
C TRP A 256 -4.00 4.22 -17.53
N TRP A 257 -5.16 4.72 -17.09
CA TRP A 257 -5.75 4.32 -15.80
C TRP A 257 -6.21 2.87 -15.79
N ILE A 258 -6.81 2.39 -16.87
CA ILE A 258 -7.25 1.00 -17.00
C ILE A 258 -6.04 0.06 -16.91
N GLU A 259 -4.94 0.35 -17.61
CA GLU A 259 -3.71 -0.45 -17.50
C GLU A 259 -3.11 -0.41 -16.11
N ARG A 260 -3.13 0.76 -15.47
CA ARG A 260 -2.66 0.92 -14.09
C ARG A 260 -3.43 0.01 -13.13
N ILE A 261 -4.76 -0.03 -13.23
CA ILE A 261 -5.61 -0.90 -12.42
C ILE A 261 -5.39 -2.38 -12.79
N ARG A 262 -5.35 -2.71 -14.09
CA ARG A 262 -5.09 -4.07 -14.59
C ARG A 262 -3.79 -4.61 -14.02
N ARG A 263 -2.73 -3.80 -14.01
CA ARG A 263 -1.44 -4.14 -13.40
C ARG A 263 -1.58 -4.44 -11.90
N GLN A 264 -2.34 -3.64 -11.15
CA GLN A 264 -2.58 -3.94 -9.74
C GLN A 264 -3.25 -5.31 -9.53
N PHE A 265 -4.19 -5.73 -10.38
CA PHE A 265 -4.83 -7.05 -10.25
C PHE A 265 -3.99 -8.23 -10.78
N GLN A 266 -2.93 -7.96 -11.56
CA GLN A 266 -1.87 -8.93 -11.80
C GLN A 266 -1.04 -9.20 -10.53
N LEU A 267 -0.97 -8.23 -9.62
CA LEU A 267 -0.19 -8.31 -8.39
C LEU A 267 -1.04 -8.72 -7.18
N PHE A 268 -2.27 -8.24 -7.08
CA PHE A 268 -3.13 -8.35 -5.91
C PHE A 268 -4.48 -8.97 -6.23
N ASP A 269 -5.20 -9.38 -5.18
CA ASP A 269 -6.56 -9.92 -5.29
C ASP A 269 -7.61 -8.87 -4.92
N LEU A 270 -7.25 -7.89 -4.07
CA LEU A 270 -8.02 -6.69 -3.74
C LEU A 270 -7.12 -5.47 -3.90
N VAL A 271 -7.67 -4.31 -4.25
CA VAL A 271 -6.88 -3.07 -4.40
C VAL A 271 -7.61 -1.89 -3.77
N ARG A 272 -6.94 -1.19 -2.86
CA ARG A 272 -7.41 0.08 -2.31
C ARG A 272 -7.06 1.20 -3.30
N ILE A 273 -8.03 2.03 -3.65
CA ILE A 273 -7.79 3.30 -4.33
C ILE A 273 -7.60 4.36 -3.24
N ASP A 274 -6.37 4.81 -3.09
CA ASP A 274 -5.99 5.88 -2.18
C ASP A 274 -6.66 7.21 -2.57
N HIS A 275 -7.03 8.02 -1.59
CA HIS A 275 -7.61 9.33 -1.79
C HIS A 275 -8.77 9.35 -2.80
N PHE A 276 -9.72 8.43 -2.63
CA PHE A 276 -10.87 8.25 -3.53
C PHE A 276 -11.70 9.53 -3.69
N ILE A 277 -11.74 10.38 -2.66
CA ILE A 277 -12.36 11.71 -2.72
C ILE A 277 -11.83 12.53 -3.91
N GLY A 278 -10.55 12.36 -4.23
CA GLY A 278 -9.87 12.98 -5.37
C GLY A 278 -10.43 12.60 -6.73
N LEU A 279 -11.23 11.52 -6.83
CA LEU A 279 -11.98 11.14 -8.04
C LEU A 279 -13.31 11.90 -8.20
N LEU A 280 -13.70 12.74 -7.25
CA LEU A 280 -14.83 13.64 -7.42
C LEU A 280 -14.37 15.10 -7.46
N HIS A 281 -13.60 15.51 -6.46
CA HIS A 281 -12.99 16.83 -6.40
C HIS A 281 -11.55 16.69 -5.93
N ALA A 282 -10.61 17.28 -6.67
CA ALA A 282 -9.21 17.35 -6.28
C ALA A 282 -8.88 18.77 -5.81
N TRP A 283 -8.12 18.88 -4.73
CA TRP A 283 -7.56 20.16 -4.28
C TRP A 283 -6.33 20.48 -5.13
N MET A 284 -6.47 21.44 -6.05
CA MET A 284 -5.43 21.79 -7.01
C MET A 284 -4.75 23.08 -6.59
N ILE A 285 -3.43 23.04 -6.46
CA ILE A 285 -2.59 24.12 -5.96
C ILE A 285 -1.70 24.63 -7.10
N PRO A 286 -1.46 25.95 -7.27
CA PRO A 286 -0.48 26.45 -8.23
C PRO A 286 0.89 25.79 -8.08
N GLY A 287 1.53 25.37 -9.18
CA GLY A 287 2.75 24.56 -9.13
C GLY A 287 3.97 25.23 -8.51
N ASN A 288 3.98 26.56 -8.41
CA ASN A 288 5.02 27.35 -7.74
C ASN A 288 4.70 27.67 -6.27
N ALA A 289 3.59 27.16 -5.72
CA ALA A 289 3.19 27.45 -4.35
C ALA A 289 4.12 26.81 -3.32
N ARG A 290 4.34 27.51 -2.21
CA ARG A 290 5.11 27.00 -1.06
C ARG A 290 4.25 26.33 0.01
N SER A 291 2.92 26.37 -0.14
CA SER A 291 1.97 25.74 0.79
C SER A 291 0.66 25.39 0.06
N ALA A 292 -0.17 24.56 0.69
CA ALA A 292 -1.45 24.13 0.12
C ALA A 292 -2.61 25.11 0.35
N ARG A 293 -2.42 26.19 1.11
CA ARG A 293 -3.49 27.13 1.50
C ARG A 293 -4.19 27.79 0.33
N GLY A 294 -3.44 28.13 -0.73
CA GLY A 294 -3.96 28.81 -1.92
C GLY A 294 -4.58 27.88 -2.97
N GLY A 295 -4.79 26.60 -2.65
CA GLY A 295 -5.42 25.66 -3.57
C GLY A 295 -6.92 25.90 -3.73
N GLN A 296 -7.52 25.19 -4.67
CA GLN A 296 -8.96 25.24 -4.95
C GLN A 296 -9.49 23.85 -5.26
N TRP A 297 -10.70 23.54 -4.77
CA TRP A 297 -11.40 22.33 -5.17
C TRP A 297 -11.82 22.43 -6.63
N ARG A 298 -11.44 21.44 -7.44
CA ARG A 298 -11.84 21.33 -8.84
C ARG A 298 -12.46 19.97 -9.10
N LYS A 299 -13.57 19.97 -9.85
CA LYS A 299 -14.24 18.75 -10.29
C LYS A 299 -13.32 17.93 -11.19
N VAL A 300 -13.36 16.62 -11.04
CA VAL A 300 -12.69 15.67 -11.92
C VAL A 300 -13.70 14.63 -12.43
N PRO A 301 -13.47 14.01 -13.61
CA PRO A 301 -14.41 13.08 -14.22
C PRO A 301 -14.24 11.65 -13.67
N GLY A 302 -14.23 11.46 -12.35
CA GLY A 302 -14.00 10.12 -11.79
C GLY A 302 -15.15 9.14 -12.01
N ARG A 303 -16.39 9.61 -12.23
CA ARG A 303 -17.48 8.74 -12.68
C ARG A 303 -17.17 8.11 -14.03
N GLU A 304 -16.81 8.92 -15.01
CA GLU A 304 -16.46 8.47 -16.36
C GLU A 304 -15.28 7.48 -16.30
N LEU A 305 -14.29 7.76 -15.46
CA LEU A 305 -13.17 6.84 -15.22
C LEU A 305 -13.64 5.50 -14.62
N LEU A 306 -14.45 5.52 -13.56
CA LEU A 306 -14.94 4.28 -12.92
C LEU A 306 -15.86 3.49 -13.85
N GLU A 307 -16.64 4.15 -14.70
CA GLU A 307 -17.41 3.54 -15.78
C GLU A 307 -16.49 2.80 -16.77
N ALA A 308 -15.44 3.46 -17.24
CA ALA A 308 -14.45 2.87 -18.14
C ALA A 308 -13.69 1.70 -17.50
N ILE A 309 -13.25 1.83 -16.24
CA ILE A 309 -12.61 0.74 -15.49
C ILE A 309 -13.53 -0.47 -15.38
N HIS A 310 -14.79 -0.26 -15.01
CA HIS A 310 -15.72 -1.38 -14.85
C HIS A 310 -16.08 -2.06 -16.17
N ALA A 311 -16.20 -1.29 -17.27
CA ALA A 311 -16.46 -1.86 -18.58
C ALA A 311 -15.34 -2.82 -19.01
N GLU A 312 -14.09 -2.46 -18.74
CA GLU A 312 -12.91 -3.24 -19.12
C GLU A 312 -12.50 -4.31 -18.10
N LEU A 313 -12.82 -4.08 -16.82
CA LEU A 313 -12.39 -4.88 -15.69
C LEU A 313 -13.56 -5.08 -14.68
N PRO A 314 -14.63 -5.80 -15.08
CA PRO A 314 -15.86 -5.90 -14.28
C PRO A 314 -15.66 -6.62 -12.94
N ASP A 315 -14.68 -7.52 -12.86
CA ASP A 315 -14.42 -8.38 -11.68
C ASP A 315 -13.37 -7.81 -10.72
N CYS A 316 -13.03 -6.51 -10.82
CA CYS A 316 -12.04 -5.89 -9.94
C CYS A 316 -12.60 -5.62 -8.54
N ALA A 317 -12.03 -6.27 -7.53
CA ALA A 317 -12.30 -6.03 -6.11
C ALA A 317 -11.62 -4.75 -5.60
N LEU A 318 -12.22 -3.60 -5.90
CA LEU A 318 -11.74 -2.28 -5.48
C LEU A 318 -12.30 -1.87 -4.12
N VAL A 319 -11.49 -1.16 -3.33
CA VAL A 319 -11.88 -0.54 -2.05
C VAL A 319 -11.60 0.96 -2.12
N ALA A 320 -12.56 1.79 -1.71
CA ALA A 320 -12.39 3.24 -1.70
C ALA A 320 -11.78 3.71 -0.38
N GLU A 321 -10.61 4.35 -0.42
CA GLU A 321 -10.14 5.17 0.70
C GLU A 321 -10.91 6.50 0.66
N ASP A 322 -12.00 6.56 1.41
CA ASP A 322 -12.91 7.70 1.46
C ASP A 322 -12.88 8.40 2.82
N LEU A 323 -11.70 8.58 3.43
CA LEU A 323 -11.54 9.27 4.71
C LEU A 323 -11.36 10.79 4.53
N GLY A 324 -11.53 11.54 5.62
CA GLY A 324 -11.41 13.00 5.62
C GLY A 324 -12.75 13.70 5.35
N ARG A 325 -12.78 14.68 4.44
CA ARG A 325 -13.98 15.51 4.20
C ARG A 325 -14.97 14.83 3.24
N VAL A 326 -15.68 13.83 3.74
CA VAL A 326 -16.63 13.02 2.95
C VAL A 326 -17.96 13.72 2.77
N THR A 327 -18.26 14.15 1.54
CA THR A 327 -19.56 14.73 1.17
C THR A 327 -20.56 13.65 0.74
N PRO A 328 -21.89 13.94 0.75
CA PRO A 328 -22.89 13.02 0.19
C PRO A 328 -22.60 12.63 -1.26
N ALA A 329 -22.00 13.51 -2.06
CA ALA A 329 -21.65 13.23 -3.44
C ALA A 329 -20.49 12.21 -3.57
N VAL A 330 -19.51 12.24 -2.64
CA VAL A 330 -18.46 11.21 -2.58
C VAL A 330 -19.06 9.85 -2.24
N ARG A 331 -19.93 9.81 -1.21
CA ARG A 331 -20.64 8.58 -0.83
C ARG A 331 -21.47 8.04 -1.99
N LYS A 332 -22.22 8.91 -2.68
CA LYS A 332 -22.98 8.52 -3.86
C LYS A 332 -22.09 7.95 -4.96
N LEU A 333 -20.95 8.57 -5.28
CA LEU A 333 -20.02 8.05 -6.27
C LEU A 333 -19.51 6.66 -5.86
N ARG A 334 -19.10 6.47 -4.62
CA ARG A 334 -18.66 5.16 -4.10
C ARG A 334 -19.76 4.11 -4.20
N ASP A 335 -20.96 4.44 -3.75
CA ASP A 335 -22.09 3.52 -3.63
C ASP A 335 -22.68 3.14 -5.00
N ASP A 336 -22.70 4.06 -5.97
CA ASP A 336 -23.15 3.78 -7.35
C ASP A 336 -22.29 2.69 -8.02
N PHE A 337 -21.02 2.56 -7.60
CA PHE A 337 -20.08 1.56 -8.07
C PHE A 337 -19.91 0.38 -7.11
N ALA A 338 -20.74 0.29 -6.07
CA ALA A 338 -20.69 -0.76 -5.06
C ALA A 338 -19.27 -0.98 -4.51
N LEU A 339 -18.58 0.12 -4.16
CA LEU A 339 -17.25 0.08 -3.54
C LEU A 339 -17.38 0.15 -2.02
N PRO A 340 -16.67 -0.68 -1.24
CA PRO A 340 -16.66 -0.56 0.21
C PRO A 340 -15.82 0.66 0.60
N GLY A 341 -16.38 1.48 1.50
CA GLY A 341 -15.67 2.59 2.14
C GLY A 341 -14.90 2.14 3.37
N MET A 342 -14.11 3.04 3.94
CA MET A 342 -13.24 2.79 5.09
C MET A 342 -13.72 3.49 6.36
N PHE A 343 -13.58 2.80 7.49
CA PHE A 343 -13.89 3.32 8.81
C PHE A 343 -12.71 3.13 9.75
N LEU A 344 -12.28 4.21 10.41
CA LEU A 344 -11.19 4.19 11.38
C LEU A 344 -11.76 4.33 12.79
N LEU A 345 -11.63 3.29 13.60
CA LEU A 345 -12.12 3.32 14.97
C LEU A 345 -11.40 4.36 15.84
N GLN A 346 -10.14 4.71 15.53
CA GLN A 346 -9.44 5.81 16.20
C GLN A 346 -10.13 7.18 16.07
N HIS A 347 -11.06 7.34 15.13
CA HIS A 347 -11.86 8.56 14.93
C HIS A 347 -13.35 8.36 15.27
N ALA A 348 -13.75 7.16 15.73
CA ALA A 348 -15.15 6.81 15.90
C ALA A 348 -15.79 7.36 17.18
N PHE A 349 -14.99 7.79 18.16
CA PHE A 349 -15.42 8.11 19.52
C PHE A 349 -15.27 9.59 19.88
N ASP A 350 -15.14 10.46 18.89
CA ASP A 350 -15.07 11.90 19.08
C ASP A 350 -16.43 12.47 19.55
N THR A 351 -17.54 11.85 19.13
CA THR A 351 -18.91 12.17 19.50
C THR A 351 -19.72 10.92 19.85
N ASP A 352 -20.76 11.06 20.67
CA ASP A 352 -21.69 9.97 20.98
C ASP A 352 -22.57 9.62 19.78
N GLY A 353 -22.89 8.33 19.62
CA GLY A 353 -23.82 7.86 18.57
C GLY A 353 -23.37 8.08 17.12
N GLY A 354 -22.07 8.32 16.89
CA GLY A 354 -21.54 8.64 15.56
C GLY A 354 -21.63 7.48 14.55
N PRO A 355 -21.70 7.76 13.24
CA PRO A 355 -21.86 6.74 12.18
C PRO A 355 -20.61 5.86 11.98
N ALA A 356 -19.48 6.23 12.59
CA ALA A 356 -18.25 5.45 12.57
C ALA A 356 -18.16 4.43 13.72
N LEU A 357 -19.16 4.36 14.60
CA LEU A 357 -19.21 3.38 15.68
C LEU A 357 -19.45 1.95 15.14
N PRO A 358 -18.85 0.91 15.76
CA PRO A 358 -18.91 -0.47 15.26
C PRO A 358 -20.29 -1.04 14.92
N HIS A 359 -21.35 -0.67 15.66
CA HIS A 359 -22.72 -1.13 15.43
C HIS A 359 -23.41 -0.44 14.24
N ALA A 360 -22.96 0.77 13.90
CA ALA A 360 -23.54 1.61 12.85
C ALA A 360 -22.87 1.40 11.48
N LEU A 361 -21.74 0.67 11.44
CA LEU A 361 -21.01 0.45 10.20
C LEU A 361 -21.86 -0.33 9.17
N PRO A 362 -21.83 0.06 7.89
CA PRO A 362 -22.37 -0.75 6.80
C PRO A 362 -21.63 -2.08 6.70
N GLU A 363 -22.33 -3.16 6.32
CA GLU A 363 -21.69 -4.46 6.08
C GLU A 363 -20.66 -4.37 4.95
N HIS A 364 -21.02 -3.75 3.83
CA HIS A 364 -20.12 -3.56 2.70
C HIS A 364 -19.13 -2.40 2.95
N SER A 365 -18.23 -2.60 3.91
CA SER A 365 -17.19 -1.66 4.33
C SER A 365 -15.96 -2.34 4.89
N VAL A 366 -14.90 -1.56 5.09
CA VAL A 366 -13.65 -1.99 5.73
C VAL A 366 -13.42 -1.20 7.02
N ALA A 367 -13.33 -1.90 8.15
CA ALA A 367 -13.03 -1.32 9.44
C ALA A 367 -11.57 -1.54 9.82
N TYR A 368 -10.94 -0.49 10.34
CA TYR A 368 -9.57 -0.51 10.87
C TYR A 368 -9.55 0.01 12.31
N THR A 369 -8.56 -0.43 13.10
CA THR A 369 -8.20 0.31 14.31
C THR A 369 -7.65 1.68 13.91
N GLY A 370 -6.58 1.67 13.13
CA GLY A 370 -6.01 2.80 12.38
C GLY A 370 -5.28 2.29 11.13
N THR A 371 -4.74 3.19 10.32
CA THR A 371 -3.95 2.86 9.13
C THR A 371 -2.44 3.04 9.39
N HIS A 372 -1.62 3.02 8.34
CA HIS A 372 -0.20 3.35 8.39
C HIS A 372 0.07 4.84 8.71
N ASP A 373 -0.91 5.72 8.49
CA ASP A 373 -0.82 7.16 8.78
C ASP A 373 -1.20 7.51 10.22
N ASN A 374 -1.93 6.61 10.88
CA ASN A 374 -2.32 6.75 12.27
C ASN A 374 -1.18 6.38 13.22
N ASP A 375 -1.27 6.87 14.46
CA ASP A 375 -0.42 6.33 15.51
C ASP A 375 -0.87 4.91 15.88
N THR A 376 0.02 4.16 16.52
CA THR A 376 -0.35 2.89 17.18
C THR A 376 -1.46 3.14 18.19
N THR A 377 -2.36 2.19 18.37
CA THR A 377 -3.50 2.33 19.28
C THR A 377 -3.03 2.58 20.72
N VAL A 378 -1.93 1.98 21.15
CA VAL A 378 -1.36 2.21 22.50
C VAL A 378 -0.92 3.66 22.68
N SER A 379 -0.26 4.25 21.69
CA SER A 379 0.21 5.64 21.75
C SER A 379 -0.92 6.64 21.58
N TRP A 380 -1.81 6.40 20.61
CA TRP A 380 -3.03 7.18 20.41
C TRP A 380 -3.87 7.26 21.69
N TRP A 381 -4.11 6.12 22.36
CA TRP A 381 -4.89 6.06 23.61
C TRP A 381 -4.29 6.91 24.74
N LYS A 382 -2.96 6.96 24.85
CA LYS A 382 -2.28 7.79 25.86
C LYS A 382 -2.56 9.28 25.65
N GLY A 383 -2.66 9.70 24.39
CA GLY A 383 -2.95 11.09 24.01
C GLY A 383 -4.41 11.49 24.10
N LEU A 384 -5.34 10.56 24.34
CA LEU A 384 -6.77 10.86 24.41
C LEU A 384 -7.16 11.62 25.70
N PRO A 385 -8.16 12.53 25.61
CA PRO A 385 -8.84 13.06 26.80
C PRO A 385 -9.45 11.94 27.66
N PRO A 386 -9.52 12.11 28.99
CA PRO A 386 -10.17 11.14 29.88
C PRO A 386 -11.61 10.82 29.48
N SER A 387 -12.39 11.82 29.05
CA SER A 387 -13.77 11.65 28.58
C SER A 387 -13.88 10.74 27.35
N THR A 388 -12.99 10.90 26.37
CA THR A 388 -12.96 10.02 25.19
C THR A 388 -12.60 8.59 25.57
N ARG A 389 -11.63 8.39 26.49
CA ARG A 389 -11.30 7.06 27.00
C ARG A 389 -12.48 6.42 27.72
N GLN A 390 -13.19 7.19 28.54
CA GLN A 390 -14.40 6.75 29.24
C GLN A 390 -15.46 6.28 28.25
N ARG A 391 -15.78 7.06 27.21
CA ARG A 391 -16.73 6.66 26.15
C ARG A 391 -16.35 5.34 25.48
N ILE A 392 -15.07 5.14 25.17
CA ILE A 392 -14.61 3.89 24.55
C ILE A 392 -14.77 2.71 25.52
N THR A 393 -14.45 2.90 26.81
CA THR A 393 -14.63 1.84 27.82
C THR A 393 -16.10 1.57 28.15
N GLU A 394 -16.97 2.56 28.13
CA GLU A 394 -18.41 2.37 28.29
C GLU A 394 -19.00 1.61 27.10
N TYR A 395 -18.56 1.94 25.89
CA TYR A 395 -19.01 1.27 24.66
C TYR A 395 -18.52 -0.18 24.58
N GLY A 396 -17.22 -0.41 24.81
CA GLY A 396 -16.58 -1.70 24.53
C GLY A 396 -16.26 -2.54 25.76
N GLY A 397 -16.43 -2.00 26.97
CA GLY A 397 -15.92 -2.58 28.21
C GLY A 397 -14.44 -2.30 28.46
N SER A 398 -13.99 -2.53 29.70
CA SER A 398 -12.62 -2.27 30.11
C SER A 398 -11.60 -3.18 29.41
N PRO A 399 -10.45 -2.65 28.93
CA PRO A 399 -9.41 -3.46 28.31
C PRO A 399 -8.70 -4.34 29.35
N THR A 400 -8.45 -5.62 29.02
CA THR A 400 -7.72 -6.52 29.94
C THR A 400 -6.22 -6.52 29.69
N ARG A 401 -5.80 -6.40 28.42
CA ARG A 401 -4.39 -6.36 28.00
C ARG A 401 -3.94 -4.99 27.49
N GLY A 402 -4.83 -4.00 27.57
CA GLY A 402 -4.61 -2.65 27.09
C GLY A 402 -5.50 -2.27 25.89
N PRO A 403 -5.43 -1.01 25.44
CA PRO A 403 -6.39 -0.44 24.49
C PRO A 403 -6.33 -1.10 23.11
N HIS A 404 -5.17 -1.61 22.69
CA HIS A 404 -5.01 -2.31 21.41
C HIS A 404 -5.88 -3.56 21.32
N GLU A 405 -6.03 -4.32 22.42
CA GLU A 405 -6.91 -5.49 22.48
C GLU A 405 -8.37 -5.07 22.33
N LEU A 406 -8.79 -4.05 23.08
CA LEU A 406 -10.16 -3.54 23.04
C LEU A 406 -10.53 -3.08 21.63
N MET A 407 -9.70 -2.23 21.02
CA MET A 407 -9.94 -1.70 19.67
C MET A 407 -9.93 -2.82 18.62
N THR A 408 -9.02 -3.80 18.73
CA THR A 408 -9.01 -4.97 17.85
C THR A 408 -10.31 -5.76 17.96
N ARG A 409 -10.80 -6.02 19.19
CA ARG A 409 -12.07 -6.72 19.42
C ARG A 409 -13.25 -5.93 18.84
N LEU A 410 -13.26 -4.61 18.96
CA LEU A 410 -14.32 -3.76 18.40
C LEU A 410 -14.34 -3.77 16.85
N VAL A 411 -13.18 -3.74 16.19
CA VAL A 411 -13.12 -3.94 14.72
C VAL A 411 -13.67 -5.32 14.36
N MET A 412 -13.17 -6.37 15.03
CA MET A 412 -13.53 -7.75 14.70
C MET A 412 -15.00 -8.06 14.98
N SER A 413 -15.62 -7.46 16.00
CA SER A 413 -17.05 -7.61 16.29
C SER A 413 -17.96 -6.65 15.53
N SER A 414 -17.41 -5.68 14.78
CA SER A 414 -18.21 -4.73 14.00
C SER A 414 -19.00 -5.39 12.87
N ARG A 415 -19.95 -4.64 12.31
CA ARG A 415 -20.74 -5.08 11.14
C ARG A 415 -19.93 -5.14 9.83
N ALA A 416 -18.82 -4.42 9.72
CA ALA A 416 -18.02 -4.37 8.50
C ALA A 416 -17.58 -5.76 8.03
N ASN A 417 -17.70 -6.04 6.73
CA ASN A 417 -17.28 -7.30 6.12
C ASN A 417 -15.78 -7.48 6.27
N LEU A 418 -14.97 -6.44 6.06
CA LEU A 418 -13.52 -6.56 6.19
C LEU A 418 -13.04 -5.87 7.47
N GLY A 419 -12.39 -6.62 8.36
CA GLY A 419 -11.70 -6.08 9.53
C GLY A 419 -10.19 -6.16 9.35
N ILE A 420 -9.49 -5.01 9.29
CA ILE A 420 -8.05 -4.97 9.05
C ILE A 420 -7.33 -4.31 10.22
N ILE A 421 -6.31 -4.99 10.75
CA ILE A 421 -5.58 -4.53 11.93
C ILE A 421 -4.10 -4.35 11.58
N PRO A 422 -3.48 -3.18 11.82
CA PRO A 422 -2.04 -3.01 11.73
C PRO A 422 -1.31 -4.00 12.64
N MET A 423 -0.22 -4.58 12.14
CA MET A 423 0.57 -5.54 12.91
C MET A 423 1.07 -4.96 14.24
N GLN A 424 1.32 -3.64 14.29
CA GLN A 424 1.69 -2.93 15.52
C GLN A 424 0.63 -3.06 16.61
N ASP A 425 -0.66 -3.01 16.26
CA ASP A 425 -1.77 -3.10 17.21
C ASP A 425 -1.97 -4.54 17.70
N LEU A 426 -1.76 -5.54 16.83
CA LEU A 426 -1.80 -6.96 17.23
C LEU A 426 -0.73 -7.31 18.27
N LEU A 427 0.40 -6.61 18.19
CA LEU A 427 1.55 -6.74 19.08
C LEU A 427 1.48 -5.78 20.28
N GLY A 428 0.53 -4.85 20.32
CA GLY A 428 0.42 -3.85 21.39
C GLY A 428 1.62 -2.91 21.50
N LEU A 429 2.22 -2.54 20.36
CA LEU A 429 3.40 -1.67 20.31
C LEU A 429 3.03 -0.19 20.51
N ASP A 430 4.01 0.59 20.96
CA ASP A 430 3.89 2.04 21.17
C ASP A 430 4.26 2.86 19.92
N GLY A 431 4.22 4.19 20.05
CA GLY A 431 4.43 5.15 18.96
C GLY A 431 5.82 5.11 18.33
N LYS A 432 6.81 4.44 18.93
CA LYS A 432 8.11 4.19 18.27
C LYS A 432 7.97 3.26 17.06
N SER A 433 6.83 2.56 16.98
CA SER A 433 6.48 1.62 15.91
C SER A 433 5.55 2.21 14.85
N ARG A 434 5.22 3.51 14.93
CA ARG A 434 4.39 4.20 13.94
C ARG A 434 5.04 4.13 12.56
N MET A 435 4.25 3.83 11.53
CA MET A 435 4.75 3.68 10.16
C MET A 435 4.98 5.03 9.50
N ASN A 436 3.99 5.93 9.53
CA ASN A 436 4.09 7.26 8.95
C ASN A 436 3.50 8.34 9.86
N ILE A 437 4.09 9.53 9.81
CA ILE A 437 3.54 10.76 10.37
C ILE A 437 3.27 11.70 9.18
N PRO A 438 1.99 11.83 8.74
CA PRO A 438 1.64 12.74 7.66
C PRO A 438 2.17 14.15 7.88
N GLY A 439 2.65 14.78 6.81
CA GLY A 439 3.28 16.10 6.85
C GLY A 439 4.74 16.14 7.33
N LYS A 440 5.29 15.04 7.87
CA LYS A 440 6.72 14.94 8.19
C LYS A 440 7.50 14.42 6.96
N PRO A 441 8.56 15.11 6.49
CA PRO A 441 9.23 14.75 5.24
C PRO A 441 10.21 13.57 5.35
N SER A 442 10.63 13.18 6.56
CA SER A 442 11.67 12.16 6.75
C SER A 442 11.47 11.34 8.03
N GLY A 443 12.07 10.14 8.04
CA GLY A 443 12.05 9.23 9.18
C GLY A 443 10.84 8.30 9.27
N ASN A 444 9.94 8.36 8.27
CA ASN A 444 8.77 7.51 8.09
C ASN A 444 9.11 6.22 7.33
N TRP A 445 8.15 5.30 7.23
CA TRP A 445 8.21 4.05 6.47
C TRP A 445 9.26 3.04 6.95
N ARG A 446 9.83 3.30 8.14
CA ARG A 446 10.97 2.55 8.64
C ARG A 446 10.60 1.48 9.63
N TRP A 447 9.38 1.37 10.16
CA TRP A 447 9.12 0.35 11.17
C TRP A 447 9.27 -1.08 10.62
N ARG A 448 9.90 -1.97 11.40
CA ARG A 448 10.05 -3.40 11.08
C ARG A 448 9.79 -4.28 12.29
N LEU A 449 9.31 -5.48 12.02
CA LEU A 449 9.24 -6.57 12.99
C LEU A 449 10.64 -6.97 13.46
N GLY A 450 10.80 -7.02 14.78
CA GLY A 450 11.98 -7.59 15.42
C GLY A 450 11.98 -9.11 15.46
N LYS A 451 13.14 -9.69 15.74
CA LYS A 451 13.29 -11.14 15.93
C LYS A 451 12.35 -11.61 17.05
N GLY A 452 11.55 -12.64 16.76
CA GLY A 452 10.60 -13.22 17.72
C GLY A 452 9.24 -12.52 17.82
N MET A 453 9.02 -11.41 17.12
CA MET A 453 7.72 -10.70 17.16
C MET A 453 6.60 -11.44 16.42
N LEU A 454 6.92 -12.35 15.49
CA LEU A 454 5.94 -13.28 14.90
C LEU A 454 5.63 -14.44 15.88
N ASP A 455 5.07 -14.09 17.04
CA ASP A 455 4.76 -15.04 18.12
C ASP A 455 3.47 -15.83 17.79
N ILE A 456 3.57 -17.16 17.85
CA ILE A 456 2.47 -18.09 17.63
C ILE A 456 1.32 -17.91 18.64
N ARG A 457 1.60 -17.41 19.85
CA ARG A 457 0.57 -17.13 20.86
C ARG A 457 -0.34 -15.98 20.43
N VAL A 458 0.21 -14.97 19.74
CA VAL A 458 -0.58 -13.88 19.17
C VAL A 458 -1.48 -14.42 18.05
N ALA A 459 -0.93 -15.24 17.14
CA ALA A 459 -1.70 -15.89 16.09
C ALA A 459 -2.87 -16.71 16.66
N ARG A 460 -2.62 -17.58 17.65
CA ARG A 460 -3.67 -18.39 18.31
C ARG A 460 -4.75 -17.53 18.99
N ARG A 461 -4.37 -16.39 19.59
CA ARG A 461 -5.35 -15.45 20.16
C ARG A 461 -6.22 -14.84 19.07
N MET A 462 -5.62 -14.45 17.95
CA MET A 462 -6.35 -13.90 16.79
C MET A 462 -7.26 -14.93 16.12
N ASN A 463 -6.86 -16.20 16.10
CA ASN A 463 -7.70 -17.30 15.64
C ASN A 463 -8.95 -17.47 16.51
N ARG A 464 -8.79 -17.49 17.85
CA ARG A 464 -9.93 -17.51 18.78
C ARG A 464 -10.85 -16.30 18.59
N LEU A 465 -10.27 -15.11 18.42
CA LEU A 465 -11.05 -13.89 18.18
C LEU A 465 -11.82 -13.96 16.85
N ALA A 466 -11.21 -14.45 15.78
CA ALA A 466 -11.89 -14.67 14.50
C ALA A 466 -13.02 -15.70 14.64
N ALA A 467 -12.84 -16.77 15.43
CA ALA A 467 -13.87 -17.77 15.67
C ALA A 467 -15.12 -17.17 16.32
N VAL A 468 -14.94 -16.46 17.44
CA VAL A 468 -16.07 -15.88 18.20
C VAL A 468 -16.73 -14.70 17.51
N THR A 469 -16.10 -14.11 16.49
CA THR A 469 -16.65 -12.98 15.72
C THR A 469 -17.12 -13.34 14.31
N GLY A 470 -17.12 -14.64 13.97
CA GLY A 470 -17.58 -15.15 12.68
C GLY A 470 -16.71 -14.68 11.51
N ARG A 471 -15.38 -14.67 11.68
CA ARG A 471 -14.39 -14.23 10.68
C ARG A 471 -13.34 -15.31 10.34
N LEU A 472 -13.54 -16.55 10.79
CA LEU A 472 -12.72 -17.68 10.33
C LEU A 472 -13.05 -18.04 8.88
N THR A 473 -12.04 -18.46 8.13
CA THR A 473 -12.11 -18.72 6.69
C THR A 473 -11.73 -20.14 6.32
#